data_AF-A0A3N5KX46-F1
#
_entry.id   AF-A0A3N5KX46-F1
#
_cell.length_a   1.000
_cell.length_b   1.000
_cell.length_c   1.000
_cell.angle_alpha   90.00
_cell.angle_beta   90.00
_cell.angle_gamma   90.00
#
_symmetry.space_group_name_H-M   'P 1'
#
loop_
_entity.id
_entity.type
_entity.pdbx_description
1 polymer ?
#
loop_
_entity_poly.entity_id
_entity_poly.type
_entity_poly.pdbx_seq_one_letter_code
_entity_poly.pdbx_strand_id
1 'polypeptide(L)'
;MQAAGREPGDLDLCVSVRVEIGDDVEERIERRKPGVAFNMVGMGSATTNFYNDAFKRAGFEAHSAFADGVIAVEMGILETDAALEAMHEREHVAEARSIARLVAPRTIAVIGAGEHRGTVGHEVLRNLIDHGFTGAVYPVHPTAHAIASVRAWPTVLEVPDDVDLAVISVPAAEVLKVVEQCARKRVRGLIVLAAGFGDVDAAGATAERELVSIAHRHGMRLLGPASMGVISTVPEVSMHATFAPVTVRPGRVAFSSQSGPLGVALLEQARRAGVGISHFVALGNKADVSTNDFLQFWEGDEATAVIALHIASFGNPRKFTRIARRVSRTKPIVAVKTGGGDADRTVDALFRQTGVIPVSQLAELFDVARVLESQPLPSGARVAVLSNAHGALSLAQAALAQSGLELAEIGSDARAHLAAALPTGASVTNPIDLTFGAEPSDYDVALRTVLGEEGVDSALVIFASPLPSRVDDIASVIVAAHVSNPEKPVLASVLGLGDRGLRGATSSTVPAFAFPETAVATLARVTEHALWKRRPEGLVPDVDALGIDLGRAAVLVQHALDVRPSGTLLPWSVAADLLDSFGIGVARGV
;
A
#
# COMPACT_ATOMS: atom_id res chain seq x y z
N MET A 1 -34.96 34.69 23.15
CA MET A 1 -33.71 34.37 23.86
C MET A 1 -33.74 34.89 25.29
N GLN A 2 -33.84 36.20 25.55
CA GLN A 2 -33.95 36.71 26.94
C GLN A 2 -35.23 36.27 27.69
N ALA A 3 -36.36 36.08 27.01
CA ALA A 3 -37.60 35.63 27.65
C ALA A 3 -37.60 34.14 28.07
N ALA A 4 -36.59 33.35 27.69
CA ALA A 4 -36.52 31.90 27.93
C ALA A 4 -35.26 31.46 28.69
N GLY A 5 -34.43 32.40 29.18
CA GLY A 5 -33.27 32.11 30.04
C GLY A 5 -32.14 31.30 29.38
N ARG A 6 -32.01 31.31 28.05
CA ARG A 6 -30.93 30.62 27.32
C ARG A 6 -29.84 31.58 26.88
N GLU A 7 -28.58 31.23 27.15
CA GLU A 7 -27.38 31.94 26.70
C GLU A 7 -27.07 31.58 25.21
N PRO A 8 -26.33 32.40 24.46
CA PRO A 8 -25.96 32.09 23.08
C PRO A 8 -25.17 30.79 22.91
N GLY A 9 -24.47 30.33 23.96
CA GLY A 9 -23.79 29.04 24.01
C GLY A 9 -24.71 27.83 24.19
N ASP A 10 -25.98 28.03 24.56
CA ASP A 10 -26.99 26.96 24.71
C ASP A 10 -27.73 26.67 23.39
N LEU A 11 -27.28 27.27 22.28
CA LEU A 11 -27.85 27.05 20.95
C LEU A 11 -27.03 25.98 20.22
N ASP A 12 -27.64 24.82 19.98
CA ASP A 12 -27.20 23.94 18.91
C ASP A 12 -27.37 24.71 17.58
N LEU A 13 -26.28 25.33 17.12
CA LEU A 13 -26.21 25.98 15.83
C LEU A 13 -26.20 24.90 14.75
N CYS A 14 -27.38 24.38 14.43
CA CYS A 14 -27.57 23.55 13.26
C CYS A 14 -27.51 24.46 12.02
N VAL A 15 -26.41 24.42 11.27
CA VAL A 15 -26.33 25.07 9.97
C VAL A 15 -27.09 24.18 8.99
N SER A 16 -28.38 24.42 8.78
CA SER A 16 -29.17 23.70 7.79
C SER A 16 -29.45 24.58 6.57
N VAL A 17 -29.50 23.96 5.39
CA VAL A 17 -29.98 24.62 4.17
C VAL A 17 -31.42 24.17 3.95
N ARG A 18 -32.38 25.11 4.03
CA ARG A 18 -33.79 24.85 3.72
C ARG A 18 -34.04 25.07 2.23
N VAL A 19 -34.56 24.05 1.57
CA VAL A 19 -35.02 24.12 0.17
C VAL A 19 -36.54 23.96 0.15
N GLU A 20 -37.25 24.91 -0.48
CA GLU A 20 -38.71 24.91 -0.61
C GLU A 20 -39.11 24.69 -2.08
N ILE A 21 -39.87 23.62 -2.37
CA ILE A 21 -40.25 23.22 -3.74
C ILE A 21 -41.78 23.26 -3.92
N GLY A 22 -42.26 23.90 -4.99
CA GLY A 22 -43.67 23.90 -5.40
C GLY A 22 -44.00 24.95 -6.48
N ASP A 23 -45.27 25.04 -6.83
CA ASP A 23 -45.70 25.47 -8.16
C ASP A 23 -45.85 26.99 -8.32
N ASP A 24 -46.03 27.72 -7.21
CA ASP A 24 -46.09 29.18 -7.19
C ASP A 24 -44.73 29.77 -6.78
N VAL A 25 -44.00 30.28 -7.77
CA VAL A 25 -42.64 30.82 -7.60
C VAL A 25 -42.68 32.22 -6.97
N GLU A 26 -43.72 33.01 -7.20
CA GLU A 26 -43.81 34.40 -6.75
C GLU A 26 -44.13 34.50 -5.26
N GLU A 27 -45.07 33.68 -4.76
CA GLU A 27 -45.39 33.60 -3.32
C GLU A 27 -44.16 33.22 -2.47
N ARG A 28 -43.24 32.44 -3.03
CA ARG A 28 -42.07 31.89 -2.33
C ARG A 28 -40.83 32.78 -2.33
N ILE A 29 -40.77 33.72 -3.28
CA ILE A 29 -39.76 34.78 -3.28
C ILE A 29 -40.06 35.76 -2.14
N GLU A 30 -41.34 36.01 -1.84
CA GLU A 30 -41.78 37.04 -0.88
C GLU A 30 -41.47 36.70 0.59
N ARG A 31 -41.28 35.41 0.93
CA ARG A 31 -41.00 34.94 2.31
C ARG A 31 -39.53 35.04 2.77
N ARG A 32 -38.60 35.65 2.02
CA ARG A 32 -37.14 35.53 2.32
C ARG A 32 -36.52 36.70 3.10
N LYS A 33 -35.74 36.35 4.15
CA LYS A 33 -34.69 37.19 4.74
C LYS A 33 -33.44 37.23 3.83
N PRO A 34 -32.62 38.30 3.86
CA PRO A 34 -31.42 38.42 3.01
C PRO A 34 -30.37 37.33 3.34
N GLY A 35 -29.83 36.63 2.32
CA GLY A 35 -28.63 35.79 2.47
C GLY A 35 -28.61 34.37 1.86
N VAL A 36 -29.39 34.05 0.81
CA VAL A 36 -29.37 32.70 0.18
C VAL A 36 -28.83 32.75 -1.26
N ALA A 37 -27.96 31.79 -1.60
CA ALA A 37 -27.10 31.82 -2.80
C ALA A 37 -27.65 31.13 -4.08
N PHE A 38 -28.63 30.21 -4.02
CA PHE A 38 -29.25 29.61 -5.22
C PHE A 38 -30.58 28.89 -4.90
N ASN A 39 -31.39 28.61 -5.93
CA ASN A 39 -32.60 27.77 -5.90
C ASN A 39 -32.42 26.55 -6.82
N MET A 40 -32.87 25.38 -6.39
CA MET A 40 -32.94 24.15 -7.20
C MET A 40 -34.38 23.62 -7.21
N VAL A 41 -34.87 23.25 -8.39
CA VAL A 41 -36.22 22.70 -8.61
C VAL A 41 -36.09 21.25 -9.08
N GLY A 42 -36.87 20.34 -8.49
CA GLY A 42 -37.00 18.96 -8.99
C GLY A 42 -38.36 18.35 -8.66
N MET A 43 -38.75 17.33 -9.44
CA MET A 43 -40.02 16.61 -9.27
C MET A 43 -39.86 15.41 -8.32
N GLY A 44 -40.85 15.20 -7.44
CA GLY A 44 -40.89 14.04 -6.54
C GLY A 44 -41.95 14.15 -5.44
N SER A 45 -42.08 13.10 -4.62
CA SER A 45 -42.98 13.07 -3.46
C SER A 45 -42.24 13.49 -2.18
N ALA A 46 -42.98 13.74 -1.10
CA ALA A 46 -42.42 14.07 0.21
C ALA A 46 -41.43 13.01 0.70
N THR A 47 -41.73 11.73 0.50
CA THR A 47 -40.93 10.60 1.00
C THR A 47 -39.89 10.09 0.01
N THR A 48 -40.09 10.30 -1.29
CA THR A 48 -39.20 9.81 -2.35
C THR A 48 -39.06 10.89 -3.42
N ASN A 49 -37.91 11.57 -3.40
CA ASN A 49 -37.48 12.48 -4.45
C ASN A 49 -35.98 12.30 -4.69
N PHE A 50 -35.52 12.70 -5.87
CA PHE A 50 -34.12 12.53 -6.29
C PHE A 50 -33.11 13.10 -5.28
N TYR A 51 -33.45 14.22 -4.62
CA TYR A 51 -32.56 14.88 -3.67
C TYR A 51 -32.44 14.12 -2.36
N ASN A 52 -33.56 13.73 -1.76
CA ASN A 52 -33.58 12.89 -0.56
C ASN A 52 -32.77 11.62 -0.77
N ASP A 53 -32.91 10.98 -1.93
CA ASP A 53 -32.15 9.77 -2.26
C ASP A 53 -30.66 10.06 -2.50
N ALA A 54 -30.31 11.16 -3.18
CA ALA A 54 -28.92 11.55 -3.40
C ALA A 54 -28.20 11.90 -2.08
N PHE A 55 -28.86 12.60 -1.16
CA PHE A 55 -28.31 12.96 0.15
C PHE A 55 -28.22 11.77 1.11
N LYS A 56 -29.24 10.90 1.14
CA LYS A 56 -29.17 9.63 1.87
C LYS A 56 -28.04 8.74 1.34
N ARG A 57 -27.84 8.67 0.02
CA ARG A 57 -26.68 7.97 -0.59
C ARG A 57 -25.35 8.62 -0.24
N ALA A 58 -25.33 9.93 0.03
CA ALA A 58 -24.16 10.64 0.51
C ALA A 58 -23.97 10.53 2.03
N GLY A 59 -24.83 9.79 2.74
CA GLY A 59 -24.74 9.48 4.17
C GLY A 59 -25.28 10.57 5.11
N PHE A 60 -25.89 11.63 4.58
CA PHE A 60 -26.44 12.72 5.41
C PHE A 60 -27.86 12.40 5.88
N GLU A 61 -28.20 12.93 7.06
CA GLU A 61 -29.58 12.93 7.55
C GLU A 61 -30.40 13.96 6.77
N ALA A 62 -31.51 13.50 6.19
CA ALA A 62 -32.44 14.32 5.45
C ALA A 62 -33.84 14.10 5.98
N HIS A 63 -34.44 15.16 6.52
CA HIS A 63 -35.84 15.19 6.93
C HIS A 63 -36.65 15.89 5.85
N SER A 64 -37.84 15.36 5.58
CA SER A 64 -38.77 15.95 4.62
C SER A 64 -40.15 16.05 5.24
N ALA A 65 -40.75 17.22 5.12
CA ALA A 65 -42.10 17.49 5.57
C ALA A 65 -42.91 18.05 4.40
N PHE A 66 -44.18 17.64 4.30
CA PHE A 66 -45.11 18.16 3.32
C PHE A 66 -46.24 18.92 4.03
N ALA A 67 -46.37 20.20 3.74
CA ALA A 67 -47.44 21.05 4.24
C ALA A 67 -47.78 22.10 3.17
N ASP A 68 -49.06 22.40 2.98
CA ASP A 68 -49.55 23.46 2.09
C ASP A 68 -48.98 23.42 0.64
N GLY A 69 -48.85 22.23 0.05
CA GLY A 69 -48.29 22.09 -1.30
C GLY A 69 -46.77 22.34 -1.39
N VAL A 70 -46.09 22.43 -0.25
CA VAL A 70 -44.64 22.64 -0.13
C VAL A 70 -43.99 21.35 0.40
N ILE A 71 -43.00 20.83 -0.32
CA ILE A 71 -42.04 19.89 0.25
C ILE A 71 -40.91 20.73 0.86
N ALA A 72 -40.78 20.70 2.19
CA ALA A 72 -39.65 21.26 2.91
C ALA A 72 -38.65 20.12 3.18
N VAL A 73 -37.45 20.25 2.64
CA VAL A 73 -36.33 19.34 2.94
C VAL A 73 -35.36 20.07 3.87
N GLU A 74 -35.08 19.46 5.01
CA GLU A 74 -34.06 19.87 5.95
C GLU A 74 -32.90 18.88 5.90
N MET A 75 -31.71 19.40 5.67
CA MET A 75 -30.49 18.62 5.50
C MET A 75 -29.51 19.01 6.60
N GLY A 76 -29.14 18.03 7.43
CA GLY A 76 -28.03 18.22 8.37
C GLY A 76 -26.73 18.25 7.58
N ILE A 77 -25.91 19.28 7.75
CA ILE A 77 -24.57 19.37 7.12
C ILE A 77 -23.44 18.93 8.06
N LEU A 78 -23.78 18.49 9.27
CA LEU A 78 -22.83 17.88 10.18
C LEU A 78 -22.37 16.56 9.57
N GLU A 79 -21.04 16.34 9.56
CA GLU A 79 -20.45 15.09 9.09
C GLU A 79 -20.88 13.97 10.04
N THR A 80 -21.73 13.07 9.54
CA THR A 80 -22.07 11.82 10.22
C THR A 80 -21.03 10.76 9.87
N ASP A 81 -20.90 9.70 10.69
CA ASP A 81 -20.05 8.56 10.36
C ASP A 81 -20.42 7.94 9.00
N ALA A 82 -21.72 7.86 8.70
CA ALA A 82 -22.22 7.38 7.42
C ALA A 82 -21.83 8.29 6.24
N ALA A 83 -21.82 9.61 6.44
CA ALA A 83 -21.38 10.56 5.42
C ALA A 83 -19.88 10.45 5.16
N LEU A 84 -19.07 10.33 6.22
CA LEU A 84 -17.64 10.12 6.13
C LEU A 84 -17.31 8.79 5.41
N GLU A 85 -18.01 7.72 5.74
CA GLU A 85 -17.85 6.42 5.06
C GLU A 85 -18.21 6.50 3.58
N ALA A 86 -19.35 7.10 3.25
CA ALA A 86 -19.77 7.32 1.85
C ALA A 86 -18.81 8.24 1.07
N MET A 87 -18.16 9.20 1.74
CA MET A 87 -17.11 10.04 1.16
C MET A 87 -15.84 9.22 0.89
N HIS A 88 -15.40 8.42 1.87
CA HIS A 88 -14.22 7.56 1.72
C HIS A 88 -14.38 6.49 0.64
N GLU A 89 -15.58 5.91 0.51
CA GLU A 89 -15.86 4.91 -0.53
C GLU A 89 -15.85 5.53 -1.93
N ARG A 90 -16.46 6.71 -2.10
CA ARG A 90 -16.39 7.44 -3.38
C ARG A 90 -14.97 7.84 -3.74
N GLU A 91 -14.18 8.29 -2.76
CA GLU A 91 -12.76 8.56 -2.93
C GLU A 91 -12.01 7.31 -3.41
N HIS A 92 -12.19 6.17 -2.73
CA HIS A 92 -11.58 4.89 -3.07
C HIS A 92 -11.89 4.47 -4.52
N VAL A 93 -13.17 4.41 -4.90
CA VAL A 93 -13.61 3.98 -6.23
C VAL A 93 -13.11 4.93 -7.32
N ALA A 94 -13.17 6.24 -7.09
CA ALA A 94 -12.71 7.22 -8.07
C ALA A 94 -11.19 7.13 -8.30
N GLU A 95 -10.42 7.03 -7.22
CA GLU A 95 -8.96 6.94 -7.28
C GLU A 95 -8.50 5.65 -7.93
N ALA A 96 -9.03 4.50 -7.50
CA ALA A 96 -8.70 3.20 -8.07
C ALA A 96 -8.96 3.15 -9.59
N ARG A 97 -10.14 3.64 -10.04
CA ARG A 97 -10.47 3.72 -11.48
C ARG A 97 -9.57 4.67 -12.25
N SER A 98 -9.12 5.75 -11.62
CA SER A 98 -8.20 6.71 -12.24
C SER A 98 -6.81 6.10 -12.44
N ILE A 99 -6.33 5.32 -11.48
CA ILE A 99 -5.04 4.62 -11.52
C ILE A 99 -5.04 3.47 -12.52
N ALA A 100 -6.16 2.76 -12.68
CA ALA A 100 -6.30 1.69 -13.67
C ALA A 100 -5.85 2.15 -15.08
N ARG A 101 -6.03 3.44 -15.42
CA ARG A 101 -5.64 4.02 -16.71
C ARG A 101 -4.12 4.15 -16.92
N LEU A 102 -3.34 4.09 -15.84
CA LEU A 102 -1.88 4.14 -15.87
C LEU A 102 -1.24 2.75 -15.86
N VAL A 103 -1.96 1.72 -15.41
CA VAL A 103 -1.42 0.35 -15.21
C VAL A 103 -2.04 -0.70 -16.13
N ALA A 104 -3.21 -0.44 -16.71
CA ALA A 104 -3.92 -1.32 -17.64
C ALA A 104 -4.45 -0.58 -18.89
N PRO A 105 -3.63 0.20 -19.62
CA PRO A 105 -4.05 0.85 -20.86
C PRO A 105 -4.19 -0.15 -22.02
N ARG A 106 -5.04 0.16 -23.00
CA ARG A 106 -5.16 -0.59 -24.26
C ARG A 106 -4.34 0.03 -25.38
N THR A 107 -4.15 1.35 -25.34
CA THR A 107 -3.37 2.08 -26.35
C THR A 107 -2.37 3.03 -25.68
N ILE A 108 -1.10 2.91 -26.06
CA ILE A 108 0.00 3.73 -25.53
C ILE A 108 0.63 4.57 -26.65
N ALA A 109 0.75 5.87 -26.45
CA ALA A 109 1.59 6.74 -27.26
C ALA A 109 2.93 6.99 -26.56
N VAL A 110 4.04 6.71 -27.23
CA VAL A 110 5.41 7.00 -26.72
C VAL A 110 5.92 8.26 -27.38
N ILE A 111 5.82 9.39 -26.69
CA ILE A 111 6.14 10.72 -27.21
C ILE A 111 7.59 11.06 -26.88
N GLY A 112 8.39 11.34 -27.92
CA GLY A 112 9.84 11.48 -27.78
C GLY A 112 10.59 10.16 -27.94
N ALA A 113 9.99 9.16 -28.60
CA ALA A 113 10.72 7.99 -29.07
C ALA A 113 11.71 8.42 -30.15
N GLY A 114 13.02 8.30 -29.90
CA GLY A 114 14.07 8.63 -30.88
C GLY A 114 14.38 7.47 -31.82
N GLU A 115 15.06 7.74 -32.95
CA GLU A 115 15.51 6.69 -33.88
C GLU A 115 16.68 5.86 -33.34
N HIS A 116 17.46 6.43 -32.40
CA HIS A 116 18.66 5.82 -31.85
C HIS A 116 18.39 5.04 -30.56
N ARG A 117 18.91 3.81 -30.51
CA ARG A 117 19.00 3.01 -29.28
C ARG A 117 19.78 3.75 -28.19
N GLY A 118 19.45 3.47 -26.94
CA GLY A 118 20.02 4.12 -25.76
C GLY A 118 19.35 5.45 -25.38
N THR A 119 18.45 5.98 -26.21
CA THR A 119 17.60 7.12 -25.81
C THR A 119 16.40 6.63 -25.00
N VAL A 120 16.00 7.38 -23.97
CA VAL A 120 14.94 6.99 -23.03
C VAL A 120 13.66 6.56 -23.74
N GLY A 121 13.13 7.39 -24.64
CA GLY A 121 11.90 7.07 -25.37
C GLY A 121 12.03 5.85 -26.31
N HIS A 122 13.21 5.61 -26.89
CA HIS A 122 13.43 4.41 -27.70
C HIS A 122 13.43 3.14 -26.85
N GLU A 123 14.06 3.19 -25.66
CA GLU A 123 14.10 2.04 -24.76
C GLU A 123 12.72 1.74 -24.16
N VAL A 124 11.89 2.75 -23.87
CA VAL A 124 10.49 2.52 -23.48
C VAL A 124 9.72 1.79 -24.58
N LEU A 125 9.82 2.26 -25.84
CA LEU A 125 9.15 1.63 -26.96
C LEU A 125 9.61 0.18 -27.13
N ARG A 126 10.92 -0.07 -27.02
CA ARG A 126 11.48 -1.42 -27.10
C ARG A 126 11.00 -2.30 -25.96
N ASN A 127 11.02 -1.82 -24.73
CA ASN A 127 10.55 -2.60 -23.58
C ASN A 127 9.08 -2.98 -23.71
N LEU A 128 8.21 -2.09 -24.20
CA LEU A 128 6.81 -2.41 -24.48
C LEU A 128 6.66 -3.56 -25.50
N ILE A 129 7.46 -3.53 -26.58
CA ILE A 129 7.42 -4.55 -27.63
C ILE A 129 8.03 -5.86 -27.15
N ASP A 130 9.22 -5.82 -26.57
CA ASP A 130 10.03 -6.98 -26.19
C ASP A 130 9.40 -7.76 -25.02
N HIS A 131 8.59 -7.10 -24.18
CA HIS A 131 7.84 -7.74 -23.10
C HIS A 131 6.38 -8.06 -23.48
N GLY A 132 6.01 -7.91 -24.75
CA GLY A 132 4.75 -8.41 -25.29
C GLY A 132 3.51 -7.65 -24.82
N PHE A 133 3.57 -6.32 -24.74
CA PHE A 133 2.39 -5.50 -24.47
C PHE A 133 1.22 -5.92 -25.35
N THR A 134 0.07 -6.18 -24.74
CA THR A 134 -1.09 -6.78 -25.43
C THR A 134 -1.91 -5.77 -26.23
N GLY A 135 -1.67 -4.47 -25.99
CA GLY A 135 -2.35 -3.37 -26.65
C GLY A 135 -1.57 -2.76 -27.83
N ALA A 136 -2.08 -1.64 -28.36
CA ALA A 136 -1.46 -0.91 -29.46
C ALA A 136 -0.41 0.11 -28.94
N VAL A 137 0.76 0.16 -29.58
CA VAL A 137 1.82 1.13 -29.26
C VAL A 137 2.12 2.05 -30.44
N TYR A 138 2.12 3.36 -30.18
CA TYR A 138 2.30 4.41 -31.18
C TYR A 138 3.50 5.30 -30.84
N PRO A 139 4.65 5.15 -31.51
CA PRO A 139 5.74 6.10 -31.35
C PRO A 139 5.37 7.45 -31.98
N VAL A 140 5.62 8.53 -31.24
CA VAL A 140 5.38 9.91 -31.70
C VAL A 140 6.72 10.64 -31.78
N HIS A 141 7.05 11.06 -33.00
CA HIS A 141 8.30 11.74 -33.33
C HIS A 141 8.09 12.66 -34.55
N PRO A 142 8.61 13.92 -34.55
CA PRO A 142 8.24 14.94 -35.54
C PRO A 142 8.52 14.59 -37.01
N THR A 143 9.60 13.84 -37.29
CA THR A 143 10.11 13.61 -38.65
C THR A 143 10.27 12.14 -39.05
N ALA A 144 10.70 11.29 -38.11
CA ALA A 144 10.85 9.85 -38.33
C ALA A 144 9.58 9.20 -38.90
N HIS A 145 9.76 8.39 -39.95
CA HIS A 145 8.68 7.63 -40.57
C HIS A 145 8.33 6.36 -39.77
N ALA A 146 9.33 5.73 -39.17
CA ALA A 146 9.18 4.53 -38.34
C ALA A 146 10.28 4.48 -37.28
N ILE A 147 9.96 3.95 -36.11
CA ILE A 147 10.91 3.75 -35.00
C ILE A 147 10.74 2.32 -34.49
N ALA A 148 11.85 1.60 -34.34
CA ALA A 148 11.83 0.19 -33.93
C ALA A 148 10.92 -0.70 -34.81
N SER A 149 10.85 -0.39 -36.11
CA SER A 149 9.96 -1.04 -37.10
C SER A 149 8.46 -0.81 -36.89
N VAL A 150 8.08 0.13 -36.03
CA VAL A 150 6.70 0.56 -35.81
C VAL A 150 6.47 1.92 -36.48
N ARG A 151 5.32 2.11 -37.13
CA ARG A 151 4.95 3.38 -37.77
C ARG A 151 4.95 4.51 -36.75
N ALA A 152 5.68 5.59 -37.05
CA ALA A 152 5.72 6.77 -36.21
C ALA A 152 4.76 7.86 -36.72
N TRP A 153 4.30 8.69 -35.77
CA TRP A 153 3.38 9.80 -36.01
C TRP A 153 4.03 11.14 -35.63
N PRO A 154 3.86 12.21 -36.43
CA PRO A 154 4.46 13.52 -36.12
C PRO A 154 3.99 14.11 -34.79
N THR A 155 2.71 13.90 -34.47
CA THR A 155 2.07 14.39 -33.25
C THR A 155 1.11 13.34 -32.68
N VAL A 156 0.84 13.41 -31.37
CA VAL A 156 -0.16 12.51 -30.73
C VAL A 156 -1.58 12.75 -31.25
N LEU A 157 -1.83 13.94 -31.81
CA LEU A 157 -3.12 14.31 -32.42
C LEU A 157 -3.40 13.51 -33.70
N GLU A 158 -2.36 13.09 -34.40
CA GLU A 158 -2.46 12.36 -35.68
C GLU A 158 -2.54 10.84 -35.50
N VAL A 159 -2.31 10.34 -34.28
CA VAL A 159 -2.52 8.91 -33.97
C VAL A 159 -3.98 8.55 -34.31
N PRO A 160 -4.24 7.48 -35.06
CA PRO A 160 -5.58 7.17 -35.55
C PRO A 160 -6.53 6.71 -34.43
N ASP A 161 -6.00 6.01 -33.43
CA ASP A 161 -6.78 5.45 -32.34
C ASP A 161 -6.95 6.44 -31.17
N ASP A 162 -7.89 6.14 -30.28
CA ASP A 162 -7.95 6.73 -28.96
C ASP A 162 -6.75 6.25 -28.13
N VAL A 163 -6.07 7.20 -27.48
CA VAL A 163 -4.86 6.94 -26.69
C VAL A 163 -5.24 6.95 -25.21
N ASP A 164 -5.06 5.83 -24.52
CA ASP A 164 -5.33 5.74 -23.08
C ASP A 164 -4.22 6.39 -22.26
N LEU A 165 -2.97 6.07 -22.63
CA LEU A 165 -1.75 6.44 -21.92
C LEU A 165 -0.75 7.12 -22.85
N ALA A 166 -0.19 8.25 -22.44
CA ALA A 166 0.97 8.86 -23.09
C ALA A 166 2.20 8.75 -22.19
N VAL A 167 3.27 8.12 -22.69
CA VAL A 167 4.59 8.12 -22.06
C VAL A 167 5.44 9.21 -22.70
N ILE A 168 5.80 10.22 -21.92
CA ILE A 168 6.40 11.48 -22.39
C ILE A 168 7.88 11.51 -22.03
N SER A 169 8.72 11.46 -23.05
CA SER A 169 10.18 11.43 -23.02
C SER A 169 10.80 12.59 -23.82
N VAL A 170 10.18 13.78 -23.78
CA VAL A 170 10.74 15.01 -24.40
C VAL A 170 11.45 15.86 -23.34
N PRO A 171 12.32 16.82 -23.73
CA PRO A 171 12.92 17.76 -22.78
C PRO A 171 11.86 18.52 -21.97
N ALA A 172 12.16 18.87 -20.72
CA ALA A 172 11.23 19.50 -19.78
C ALA A 172 10.49 20.72 -20.37
N ALA A 173 11.20 21.55 -21.14
CA ALA A 173 10.65 22.73 -21.80
C ALA A 173 9.52 22.43 -22.82
N GLU A 174 9.47 21.24 -23.40
CA GLU A 174 8.44 20.83 -24.37
C GLU A 174 7.28 20.06 -23.73
N VAL A 175 7.40 19.67 -22.45
CA VAL A 175 6.41 18.79 -21.79
C VAL A 175 5.03 19.44 -21.73
N LEU A 176 4.92 20.71 -21.34
CA LEU A 176 3.63 21.40 -21.23
C LEU A 176 2.87 21.40 -22.56
N LYS A 177 3.56 21.73 -23.65
CA LYS A 177 3.01 21.72 -25.01
C LYS A 177 2.55 20.32 -25.43
N VAL A 178 3.33 19.28 -25.12
CA VAL A 178 2.93 17.88 -25.40
C VAL A 178 1.69 17.51 -24.58
N VAL A 179 1.62 17.91 -23.32
CA VAL A 179 0.49 17.62 -22.43
C VAL A 179 -0.79 18.32 -22.91
N GLU A 180 -0.70 19.54 -23.45
CA GLU A 180 -1.83 20.19 -24.12
C GLU A 180 -2.31 19.42 -25.36
N GLN A 181 -1.39 18.85 -26.15
CA GLN A 181 -1.77 17.97 -27.26
C GLN A 181 -2.47 16.70 -26.76
N CYS A 182 -1.95 16.08 -25.69
CA CYS A 182 -2.59 14.94 -25.04
C CYS A 182 -4.00 15.29 -24.55
N ALA A 183 -4.19 16.47 -23.95
CA ALA A 183 -5.49 16.97 -23.52
C ALA A 183 -6.47 17.08 -24.69
N ARG A 184 -6.01 17.64 -25.82
CA ARG A 184 -6.81 17.74 -27.06
C ARG A 184 -7.13 16.38 -27.67
N LYS A 185 -6.21 15.41 -27.59
CA LYS A 185 -6.42 14.00 -27.98
C LYS A 185 -7.26 13.22 -26.96
N ARG A 186 -7.61 13.84 -25.82
CA ARG A 186 -8.38 13.26 -24.71
C ARG A 186 -7.70 12.04 -24.07
N VAL A 187 -6.38 12.04 -24.05
CA VAL A 187 -5.57 11.05 -23.30
C VAL A 187 -6.03 11.05 -21.85
N ARG A 188 -5.96 9.90 -21.17
CA ARG A 188 -6.42 9.78 -19.77
C ARG A 188 -5.29 9.66 -18.76
N GLY A 189 -4.19 9.02 -19.14
CA GLY A 189 -3.02 8.82 -18.29
C GLY A 189 -1.78 9.43 -18.91
N LEU A 190 -0.94 10.04 -18.08
CA LEU A 190 0.35 10.61 -18.46
C LEU A 190 1.44 10.00 -17.59
N ILE A 191 2.52 9.54 -18.22
CA ILE A 191 3.78 9.22 -17.54
C ILE A 191 4.83 10.20 -18.04
N VAL A 192 5.26 11.12 -17.18
CA VAL A 192 6.29 12.11 -17.54
C VAL A 192 7.64 11.66 -16.99
N LEU A 193 8.53 11.29 -17.90
CA LEU A 193 9.86 10.77 -17.56
C LEU A 193 10.88 11.88 -17.31
N ALA A 194 10.68 13.04 -17.92
CA ALA A 194 11.59 14.17 -17.81
C ALA A 194 11.70 14.67 -16.36
N ALA A 195 12.92 14.85 -15.89
CA ALA A 195 13.25 15.63 -14.70
C ALA A 195 13.33 17.13 -15.04
N GLY A 196 13.65 17.99 -14.06
CA GLY A 196 13.75 19.44 -14.31
C GLY A 196 12.54 20.25 -13.86
N PHE A 197 11.79 19.74 -12.89
CA PHE A 197 10.56 20.32 -12.36
C PHE A 197 10.75 20.71 -10.89
N GLY A 198 9.86 20.29 -9.98
CA GLY A 198 9.92 20.64 -8.55
C GLY A 198 11.19 20.16 -7.83
N ASP A 199 11.98 19.30 -8.48
CA ASP A 199 13.26 18.76 -8.01
C ASP A 199 14.47 19.68 -8.24
N VAL A 200 14.33 20.77 -8.99
CA VAL A 200 15.45 21.66 -9.35
C VAL A 200 15.40 23.01 -8.64
N ASP A 201 14.38 23.82 -8.92
CA ASP A 201 14.27 25.18 -8.41
C ASP A 201 12.81 25.68 -8.36
N ALA A 202 12.62 26.94 -7.98
CA ALA A 202 11.29 27.56 -7.88
C ALA A 202 10.57 27.71 -9.24
N ALA A 203 11.32 27.85 -10.34
CA ALA A 203 10.75 27.91 -11.68
C ALA A 203 10.23 26.53 -12.10
N GLY A 204 11.01 25.48 -11.86
CA GLY A 204 10.61 24.09 -12.05
C GLY A 204 9.40 23.71 -11.20
N ALA A 205 9.33 24.15 -9.94
CA ALA A 205 8.15 23.96 -9.09
C ALA A 205 6.91 24.73 -9.60
N THR A 206 7.09 25.82 -10.34
CA THR A 206 5.99 26.54 -10.99
C THR A 206 5.51 25.79 -12.23
N ALA A 207 6.43 25.31 -13.06
CA ALA A 207 6.13 24.48 -14.22
C ALA A 207 5.43 23.16 -13.81
N GLU A 208 5.83 22.56 -12.69
CA GLU A 208 5.19 21.35 -12.15
C GLU A 208 3.73 21.61 -11.75
N ARG A 209 3.46 22.73 -11.07
CA ARG A 209 2.09 23.14 -10.71
C ARG A 209 1.24 23.40 -11.95
N GLU A 210 1.81 24.03 -12.97
CA GLU A 210 1.12 24.26 -14.25
C GLU A 210 0.83 22.94 -14.97
N LEU A 211 1.79 22.01 -15.00
CA LEU A 211 1.64 20.67 -15.56
C LEU A 211 0.47 19.91 -14.89
N VAL A 212 0.43 19.89 -13.55
CA VAL A 212 -0.67 19.27 -12.80
C VAL A 212 -2.01 19.97 -13.09
N SER A 213 -2.02 21.30 -13.14
CA SER A 213 -3.22 22.09 -13.44
C SER A 213 -3.80 21.77 -14.83
N ILE A 214 -2.95 21.61 -15.85
CA ILE A 214 -3.40 21.17 -17.18
C ILE A 214 -3.98 19.76 -17.12
N ALA A 215 -3.30 18.83 -16.45
CA ALA A 215 -3.77 17.45 -16.31
C ALA A 215 -5.17 17.39 -15.67
N HIS A 216 -5.35 18.07 -14.53
CA HIS A 216 -6.62 18.07 -13.78
C HIS A 216 -7.76 18.73 -14.56
N ARG A 217 -7.54 19.88 -15.22
CA ARG A 217 -8.58 20.56 -16.02
C ARG A 217 -9.15 19.70 -17.15
N HIS A 218 -8.38 18.72 -17.62
CA HIS A 218 -8.78 17.82 -18.70
C HIS A 218 -9.09 16.39 -18.21
N GLY A 219 -9.14 16.16 -16.89
CA GLY A 219 -9.45 14.85 -16.31
C GLY A 219 -8.38 13.79 -16.57
N MET A 220 -7.14 14.21 -16.80
CA MET A 220 -5.96 13.34 -16.93
C MET A 220 -5.34 13.09 -15.55
N ARG A 221 -4.73 11.91 -15.38
CA ARG A 221 -3.86 11.62 -14.23
C ARG A 221 -2.40 11.55 -14.66
N LEU A 222 -1.51 12.05 -13.81
CA LEU A 222 -0.10 12.21 -14.07
C LEU A 222 0.74 11.41 -13.07
N LEU A 223 1.53 10.48 -13.59
CA LEU A 223 2.65 9.87 -12.89
C LEU A 223 3.94 10.64 -13.19
N GLY A 224 4.67 11.01 -12.15
CA GLY A 224 5.86 11.85 -12.24
C GLY A 224 5.57 13.32 -11.88
N PRO A 225 6.29 14.29 -12.48
CA PRO A 225 7.42 14.13 -13.41
C PRO A 225 8.64 13.45 -12.74
N ALA A 226 9.77 13.35 -13.47
CA ALA A 226 10.96 12.61 -13.03
C ALA A 226 10.69 11.11 -12.70
N SER A 227 9.72 10.51 -13.40
CA SER A 227 9.37 9.10 -13.23
C SER A 227 10.26 8.20 -14.09
N MET A 228 10.42 6.93 -13.69
CA MET A 228 10.94 5.89 -14.59
C MET A 228 9.85 5.10 -15.31
N GLY A 229 8.58 5.34 -14.98
CA GLY A 229 7.42 4.69 -15.56
C GLY A 229 6.85 3.55 -14.73
N VAL A 230 6.16 2.65 -15.43
CA VAL A 230 5.33 1.59 -14.84
C VAL A 230 5.62 0.25 -15.52
N ILE A 231 5.59 -0.82 -14.74
CA ILE A 231 5.51 -2.19 -15.25
C ILE A 231 4.23 -2.82 -14.71
N SER A 232 3.49 -3.52 -15.57
CA SER A 232 2.40 -4.41 -15.22
C SER A 232 2.66 -5.75 -15.89
N THR A 233 2.85 -6.80 -15.10
CA THR A 233 3.09 -8.16 -15.60
C THR A 233 1.80 -8.98 -15.69
N VAL A 234 0.66 -8.35 -15.38
CA VAL A 234 -0.67 -8.92 -15.52
C VAL A 234 -0.83 -9.43 -16.96
N PRO A 235 -1.09 -10.73 -17.21
CA PRO A 235 -1.02 -11.32 -18.54
C PRO A 235 -1.90 -10.62 -19.60
N GLU A 236 -3.04 -10.07 -19.18
CA GLU A 236 -3.97 -9.35 -20.03
C GLU A 236 -3.43 -8.01 -20.52
N VAL A 237 -2.38 -7.48 -19.88
CA VAL A 237 -1.78 -6.17 -20.17
C VAL A 237 -0.34 -6.31 -20.65
N SER A 238 0.51 -7.03 -19.89
CA SER A 238 1.95 -7.25 -20.15
C SER A 238 2.72 -5.97 -20.54
N MET A 239 2.54 -4.89 -19.78
CA MET A 239 3.09 -3.58 -20.09
C MET A 239 4.43 -3.37 -19.38
N HIS A 240 5.50 -3.13 -20.13
CA HIS A 240 6.78 -2.64 -19.59
C HIS A 240 7.06 -1.21 -20.10
N ALA A 241 6.36 -0.22 -19.52
CA ALA A 241 6.47 1.20 -19.88
C ALA A 241 7.59 1.92 -19.08
N THR A 242 8.77 1.32 -18.99
CA THR A 242 9.97 1.93 -18.39
C THR A 242 11.13 1.87 -19.37
N PHE A 243 12.19 2.63 -19.10
CA PHE A 243 13.48 2.52 -19.81
C PHE A 243 14.51 1.68 -19.03
N ALA A 244 14.08 0.96 -17.99
CA ALA A 244 14.97 0.15 -17.18
C ALA A 244 15.38 -1.13 -17.92
N PRO A 245 16.68 -1.51 -17.90
CA PRO A 245 17.16 -2.74 -18.50
C PRO A 245 16.96 -3.92 -17.52
N VAL A 246 15.74 -4.14 -17.04
CA VAL A 246 15.41 -5.19 -16.06
C VAL A 246 14.29 -6.08 -16.54
N THR A 247 14.46 -7.39 -16.45
CA THR A 247 13.38 -8.34 -16.68
C THR A 247 12.76 -8.70 -15.34
N VAL A 248 11.47 -8.42 -15.18
CA VAL A 248 10.70 -8.82 -14.00
C VAL A 248 10.00 -10.15 -14.25
N ARG A 249 9.96 -10.99 -13.22
CA ARG A 249 9.15 -12.20 -13.22
C ARG A 249 7.70 -11.82 -12.87
N PRO A 250 6.68 -12.31 -13.59
CA PRO A 250 5.29 -12.16 -13.16
C PRO A 250 5.06 -12.82 -11.78
N GLY A 251 4.26 -12.18 -10.94
CA GLY A 251 3.82 -12.70 -9.64
C GLY A 251 2.82 -11.77 -8.99
N ARG A 252 2.70 -11.82 -7.66
CA ARG A 252 1.60 -11.15 -6.94
C ARG A 252 2.06 -10.03 -6.02
N VAL A 253 3.31 -9.57 -6.15
CA VAL A 253 3.84 -8.45 -5.36
C VAL A 253 3.77 -7.15 -6.17
N ALA A 254 3.01 -6.18 -5.66
CA ALA A 254 3.07 -4.81 -6.18
C ALA A 254 4.19 -4.04 -5.49
N PHE A 255 4.98 -3.28 -6.25
CA PHE A 255 6.12 -2.54 -5.73
C PHE A 255 6.09 -1.07 -6.20
N SER A 256 6.14 -0.13 -5.25
CA SER A 256 6.30 1.30 -5.54
C SER A 256 7.62 1.82 -4.99
N SER A 257 8.34 2.60 -5.80
CA SER A 257 9.53 3.34 -5.37
C SER A 257 9.44 4.82 -5.75
N GLN A 258 9.77 5.71 -4.83
CA GLN A 258 9.95 7.14 -5.15
C GLN A 258 11.27 7.43 -5.85
N SER A 259 12.31 6.62 -5.64
CA SER A 259 13.59 6.74 -6.35
C SER A 259 13.62 5.79 -7.55
N GLY A 260 13.75 6.34 -8.75
CA GLY A 260 13.85 5.57 -9.98
C GLY A 260 15.03 4.60 -10.01
N PRO A 261 16.29 5.09 -9.97
CA PRO A 261 17.47 4.23 -10.02
C PRO A 261 17.50 3.17 -8.90
N LEU A 262 17.09 3.55 -7.69
CA LEU A 262 16.99 2.60 -6.58
C LEU A 262 15.89 1.57 -6.82
N GLY A 263 14.76 1.97 -7.42
CA GLY A 263 13.69 1.08 -7.82
C GLY A 263 14.17 -0.01 -8.78
N VAL A 264 15.01 0.33 -9.76
CA VAL A 264 15.61 -0.66 -10.68
C VAL A 264 16.53 -1.64 -9.95
N ALA A 265 17.38 -1.14 -9.06
CA ALA A 265 18.24 -2.01 -8.25
C ALA A 265 17.41 -2.97 -7.37
N LEU A 266 16.30 -2.47 -6.82
CA LEU A 266 15.35 -3.25 -6.03
C LEU A 266 14.61 -4.30 -6.87
N LEU A 267 14.24 -4.00 -8.12
CA LEU A 267 13.66 -4.99 -9.02
C LEU A 267 14.62 -6.14 -9.32
N GLU A 268 15.90 -5.84 -9.53
CA GLU A 268 16.93 -6.88 -9.71
C GLU A 268 17.10 -7.71 -8.44
N GLN A 269 17.00 -7.10 -7.26
CA GLN A 269 17.00 -7.81 -5.99
C GLN A 269 15.76 -8.71 -5.84
N ALA A 270 14.57 -8.23 -6.18
CA ALA A 270 13.33 -9.03 -6.19
C ALA A 270 13.48 -10.26 -7.09
N ARG A 271 14.05 -10.07 -8.30
CA ARG A 271 14.34 -11.14 -9.25
C ARG A 271 15.29 -12.19 -8.65
N ARG A 272 16.35 -11.76 -7.95
CA ARG A 272 17.30 -12.67 -7.26
C ARG A 272 16.67 -13.43 -6.11
N ALA A 273 15.81 -12.77 -5.33
CA ALA A 273 15.02 -13.39 -4.26
C ALA A 273 13.92 -14.35 -4.79
N GLY A 274 13.67 -14.34 -6.10
CA GLY A 274 12.64 -15.15 -6.76
C GLY A 274 11.23 -14.59 -6.63
N VAL A 275 11.09 -13.35 -6.15
CA VAL A 275 9.80 -12.66 -5.99
C VAL A 275 9.26 -12.24 -7.35
N GLY A 276 8.01 -12.58 -7.61
CA GLY A 276 7.32 -12.15 -8.82
C GLY A 276 6.57 -10.84 -8.58
N ILE A 277 6.69 -9.92 -9.52
CA ILE A 277 6.09 -8.58 -9.46
C ILE A 277 4.79 -8.59 -10.24
N SER A 278 3.68 -8.10 -9.68
CA SER A 278 2.43 -7.80 -10.41
C SER A 278 2.52 -6.42 -11.08
N HIS A 279 2.90 -5.43 -10.28
CA HIS A 279 3.03 -4.03 -10.69
C HIS A 279 4.32 -3.45 -10.14
N PHE A 280 5.04 -2.68 -10.96
CA PHE A 280 6.10 -1.78 -10.50
C PHE A 280 5.75 -0.35 -10.88
N VAL A 281 5.94 0.58 -9.95
CA VAL A 281 5.70 2.01 -10.19
C VAL A 281 6.87 2.82 -9.65
N ALA A 282 7.50 3.59 -10.53
CA ALA A 282 8.44 4.63 -10.14
C ALA A 282 7.71 5.99 -10.07
N LEU A 283 7.47 6.50 -8.86
CA LEU A 283 6.61 7.68 -8.66
C LEU A 283 7.25 9.00 -9.13
N GLY A 284 8.57 9.11 -9.09
CA GLY A 284 9.26 10.38 -9.31
C GLY A 284 8.87 11.44 -8.27
N ASN A 285 8.63 12.67 -8.74
CA ASN A 285 8.28 13.81 -7.89
C ASN A 285 6.93 13.66 -7.18
N LYS A 286 6.05 12.77 -7.68
CA LYS A 286 4.74 12.50 -7.07
C LYS A 286 3.84 13.75 -7.05
N ALA A 287 3.84 14.51 -8.14
CA ALA A 287 3.16 15.80 -8.22
C ALA A 287 1.63 15.70 -8.29
N ASP A 288 1.10 14.60 -8.84
CA ASP A 288 -0.33 14.27 -8.87
C ASP A 288 -0.59 12.90 -8.25
N VAL A 289 -0.20 11.82 -8.94
CA VAL A 289 -0.39 10.45 -8.44
C VAL A 289 0.63 10.11 -7.37
N SER A 290 0.16 9.51 -6.28
CA SER A 290 0.94 9.13 -5.11
C SER A 290 0.80 7.66 -4.73
N THR A 291 1.60 7.23 -3.76
CA THR A 291 1.46 5.90 -3.14
C THR A 291 0.05 5.68 -2.59
N ASN A 292 -0.63 6.72 -2.10
CA ASN A 292 -1.99 6.59 -1.58
C ASN A 292 -2.97 6.15 -2.67
N ASP A 293 -2.87 6.72 -3.88
CA ASP A 293 -3.72 6.36 -5.00
C ASP A 293 -3.47 4.91 -5.43
N PHE A 294 -2.20 4.46 -5.45
CA PHE A 294 -1.87 3.07 -5.75
C PHE A 294 -2.33 2.09 -4.67
N LEU A 295 -2.29 2.46 -3.39
CA LEU A 295 -2.85 1.62 -2.32
C LEU A 295 -4.36 1.41 -2.52
N GLN A 296 -5.09 2.44 -2.94
CA GLN A 296 -6.52 2.34 -3.25
C GLN A 296 -6.76 1.40 -4.44
N PHE A 297 -5.94 1.49 -5.49
CA PHE A 297 -6.02 0.57 -6.62
C PHE A 297 -5.69 -0.88 -6.21
N TRP A 298 -4.57 -1.08 -5.52
CA TRP A 298 -4.11 -2.41 -5.14
C TRP A 298 -4.98 -3.08 -4.10
N GLU A 299 -5.76 -2.34 -3.32
CA GLU A 299 -6.75 -2.91 -2.40
C GLU A 299 -7.75 -3.82 -3.12
N GLY A 300 -8.30 -3.35 -4.25
CA GLY A 300 -9.26 -4.10 -5.07
C GLY A 300 -8.65 -5.02 -6.13
N ASP A 301 -7.36 -4.90 -6.42
CA ASP A 301 -6.70 -5.63 -7.52
C ASP A 301 -6.41 -7.11 -7.21
N GLU A 302 -7.06 -8.05 -7.89
CA GLU A 302 -6.88 -9.49 -7.67
C GLU A 302 -5.46 -9.99 -8.03
N ALA A 303 -4.76 -9.31 -8.93
CA ALA A 303 -3.40 -9.65 -9.32
C ALA A 303 -2.38 -9.36 -8.20
N THR A 304 -2.74 -8.52 -7.22
CA THR A 304 -1.87 -8.12 -6.12
C THR A 304 -2.29 -8.74 -4.80
N ALA A 305 -1.36 -9.48 -4.19
CA ALA A 305 -1.50 -10.10 -2.86
C ALA A 305 -0.68 -9.38 -1.79
N VAL A 306 0.49 -8.86 -2.14
CA VAL A 306 1.43 -8.20 -1.22
C VAL A 306 1.87 -6.88 -1.81
N ILE A 307 2.01 -5.85 -0.98
CA ILE A 307 2.44 -4.52 -1.40
C ILE A 307 3.79 -4.18 -0.76
N ALA A 308 4.79 -3.89 -1.57
CA ALA A 308 6.11 -3.44 -1.15
C ALA A 308 6.27 -1.94 -1.45
N LEU A 309 6.70 -1.16 -0.46
CA LEU A 309 6.83 0.29 -0.57
C LEU A 309 8.24 0.74 -0.21
N HIS A 310 8.90 1.45 -1.12
CA HIS A 310 10.04 2.29 -0.79
C HIS A 310 9.58 3.75 -0.68
N ILE A 311 9.57 4.26 0.56
CA ILE A 311 9.02 5.57 0.92
C ILE A 311 10.15 6.52 1.30
N ALA A 312 10.24 7.65 0.62
CA ALA A 312 11.06 8.80 1.01
C ALA A 312 10.19 9.87 1.72
N SER A 313 8.93 10.03 1.31
CA SER A 313 7.97 10.98 1.89
C SER A 313 6.51 10.50 1.74
N PHE A 314 5.67 10.80 2.73
CA PHE A 314 4.26 10.39 2.73
C PHE A 314 3.35 11.31 1.90
N GLY A 315 3.73 12.58 1.68
CA GLY A 315 2.86 13.57 1.04
C GLY A 315 1.69 13.95 1.98
N ASN A 316 0.63 13.14 1.99
CA ASN A 316 -0.49 13.26 2.93
C ASN A 316 -0.45 12.08 3.94
N PRO A 317 0.21 12.25 5.11
CA PRO A 317 0.35 11.18 6.10
C PRO A 317 -0.98 10.76 6.73
N ARG A 318 -1.95 11.67 6.91
CA ARG A 318 -3.28 11.33 7.47
C ARG A 318 -4.03 10.37 6.54
N LYS A 319 -4.04 10.68 5.25
CA LYS A 319 -4.64 9.82 4.23
C LYS A 319 -3.90 8.49 4.10
N PHE A 320 -2.57 8.52 4.13
CA PHE A 320 -1.76 7.28 4.15
C PHE A 320 -2.15 6.40 5.33
N THR A 321 -2.20 6.94 6.55
CA THR A 321 -2.54 6.17 7.76
C THR A 321 -3.91 5.50 7.63
N ARG A 322 -4.94 6.24 7.19
CA ARG A 322 -6.29 5.70 7.00
C ARG A 322 -6.31 4.56 5.99
N ILE A 323 -5.74 4.77 4.80
CA ILE A 323 -5.73 3.78 3.72
C ILE A 323 -4.88 2.57 4.11
N ALA A 324 -3.64 2.79 4.58
CA ALA A 324 -2.73 1.71 4.95
C ALA A 324 -3.29 0.83 6.06
N ARG A 325 -4.00 1.41 7.05
CA ARG A 325 -4.68 0.65 8.11
C ARG A 325 -5.76 -0.28 7.55
N ARG A 326 -6.58 0.22 6.62
CA ARG A 326 -7.64 -0.58 5.99
C ARG A 326 -7.04 -1.65 5.07
N VAL A 327 -6.12 -1.27 4.19
CA VAL A 327 -5.49 -2.18 3.22
C VAL A 327 -4.69 -3.28 3.91
N SER A 328 -3.93 -2.97 4.97
CA SER A 328 -3.13 -3.96 5.70
C SER A 328 -3.97 -5.09 6.33
N ARG A 329 -5.29 -4.90 6.50
CA ARG A 329 -6.19 -5.96 6.97
C ARG A 329 -6.44 -7.02 5.90
N THR A 330 -6.46 -6.65 4.63
CA THR A 330 -6.72 -7.57 3.52
C THR A 330 -5.45 -7.98 2.81
N LYS A 331 -4.54 -7.02 2.55
CA LYS A 331 -3.28 -7.22 1.81
C LYS A 331 -2.11 -6.64 2.61
N PRO A 332 -1.14 -7.46 3.04
CA PRO A 332 -0.01 -7.00 3.83
C PRO A 332 0.83 -5.98 3.05
N ILE A 333 1.22 -4.91 3.75
CA ILE A 333 2.09 -3.85 3.23
C ILE A 333 3.44 -3.96 3.93
N VAL A 334 4.53 -4.11 3.18
CA VAL A 334 5.90 -4.07 3.67
C VAL A 334 6.52 -2.75 3.22
N ALA A 335 7.14 -1.99 4.13
CA ALA A 335 7.67 -0.67 3.81
C ALA A 335 9.08 -0.46 4.34
N VAL A 336 9.93 0.14 3.51
CA VAL A 336 11.22 0.69 3.88
C VAL A 336 11.20 2.20 3.73
N LYS A 337 11.51 2.91 4.82
CA LYS A 337 11.63 4.38 4.84
C LYS A 337 13.09 4.77 4.65
N THR A 338 13.37 5.64 3.68
CA THR A 338 14.71 6.21 3.46
C THR A 338 14.75 7.68 3.85
N GLY A 339 15.88 8.15 4.41
CA GLY A 339 16.06 9.51 4.94
C GLY A 339 15.57 9.63 6.38
N GLY A 340 16.52 9.58 7.33
CA GLY A 340 16.27 9.51 8.78
C GLY A 340 16.37 10.85 9.52
N GLY A 341 15.84 10.87 10.75
CA GLY A 341 15.81 12.00 11.70
C GLY A 341 14.89 11.71 12.90
N ASP A 342 14.66 12.67 13.82
CA ASP A 342 13.76 12.52 15.00
C ASP A 342 12.32 12.06 14.64
N ALA A 343 11.93 12.18 13.37
CA ALA A 343 10.69 11.68 12.80
C ALA A 343 10.58 10.14 12.76
N ASP A 344 11.68 9.39 12.91
CA ASP A 344 11.70 7.92 12.77
C ASP A 344 10.81 7.23 13.81
N ARG A 345 10.75 7.74 15.06
CA ARG A 345 9.82 7.21 16.08
C ARG A 345 8.36 7.42 15.73
N THR A 346 8.04 8.53 15.07
CA THR A 346 6.66 8.83 14.65
C THR A 346 6.24 7.95 13.48
N VAL A 347 7.16 7.70 12.55
CA VAL A 347 6.94 6.79 11.42
C VAL A 347 6.79 5.34 11.89
N ASP A 348 7.63 4.89 12.83
CA ASP A 348 7.49 3.56 13.44
C ASP A 348 6.14 3.40 14.14
N ALA A 349 5.72 4.41 14.91
CA ALA A 349 4.41 4.42 15.56
C ALA A 349 3.28 4.34 14.52
N LEU A 350 3.38 5.10 13.43
CA LEU A 350 2.44 5.07 12.32
C LEU A 350 2.38 3.68 11.68
N PHE A 351 3.51 3.04 11.41
CA PHE A 351 3.54 1.69 10.84
C PHE A 351 2.91 0.66 11.78
N ARG A 352 3.24 0.70 13.07
CA ARG A 352 2.61 -0.19 14.08
C ARG A 352 1.09 0.02 14.19
N GLN A 353 0.61 1.25 14.09
CA GLN A 353 -0.83 1.55 14.14
C GLN A 353 -1.58 1.08 12.88
N THR A 354 -0.91 1.13 11.73
CA THR A 354 -1.49 0.81 10.42
C THR A 354 -1.32 -0.64 10.02
N GLY A 355 -0.48 -1.41 10.73
CA GLY A 355 -0.18 -2.80 10.37
C GLY A 355 0.79 -2.93 9.19
N VAL A 356 1.37 -1.81 8.73
CA VAL A 356 2.47 -1.82 7.78
C VAL A 356 3.68 -2.46 8.46
N ILE A 357 4.32 -3.40 7.76
CA ILE A 357 5.49 -4.13 8.23
C ILE A 357 6.75 -3.31 7.93
N PRO A 358 7.39 -2.70 8.95
CA PRO A 358 8.58 -1.91 8.71
C PRO A 358 9.79 -2.83 8.51
N VAL A 359 10.59 -2.52 7.51
CA VAL A 359 11.90 -3.16 7.29
C VAL A 359 12.99 -2.10 7.27
N SER A 360 14.15 -2.47 7.79
CA SER A 360 15.29 -1.56 7.98
C SER A 360 16.26 -1.58 6.80
N GLN A 361 16.23 -2.65 6.02
CA GLN A 361 17.11 -2.87 4.89
C GLN A 361 16.32 -3.16 3.63
N LEU A 362 16.87 -2.73 2.50
CA LEU A 362 16.32 -3.01 1.18
C LEU A 362 16.26 -4.51 0.89
N ALA A 363 17.23 -5.29 1.36
CA ALA A 363 17.27 -6.76 1.32
C ALA A 363 16.00 -7.39 1.90
N GLU A 364 15.67 -6.96 3.13
CA GLU A 364 14.57 -7.47 3.96
C GLU A 364 13.19 -7.24 3.32
N LEU A 365 13.04 -6.19 2.50
CA LEU A 365 11.77 -5.86 1.83
C LEU A 365 11.20 -7.03 1.02
N PHE A 366 12.05 -7.68 0.21
CA PHE A 366 11.61 -8.78 -0.65
C PHE A 366 11.65 -10.13 0.05
N ASP A 367 12.44 -10.28 1.11
CA ASP A 367 12.39 -11.46 1.98
C ASP A 367 11.03 -11.59 2.68
N VAL A 368 10.55 -10.49 3.28
CA VAL A 368 9.22 -10.45 3.90
C VAL A 368 8.13 -10.63 2.84
N ALA A 369 8.23 -9.92 1.70
CA ALA A 369 7.23 -10.05 0.63
C ALA A 369 7.13 -11.49 0.10
N ARG A 370 8.25 -12.19 -0.03
CA ARG A 370 8.30 -13.59 -0.45
C ARG A 370 7.59 -14.52 0.52
N VAL A 371 7.78 -14.34 1.83
CA VAL A 371 7.09 -15.14 2.85
C VAL A 371 5.58 -14.88 2.78
N LEU A 372 5.16 -13.60 2.73
CA LEU A 372 3.75 -13.23 2.64
C LEU A 372 3.04 -13.71 1.37
N GLU A 373 3.76 -13.77 0.24
CA GLU A 373 3.22 -14.27 -1.03
C GLU A 373 3.01 -15.79 -1.00
N SER A 374 3.90 -16.52 -0.31
CA SER A 374 4.02 -17.97 -0.44
C SER A 374 3.54 -18.77 0.76
N GLN A 375 3.30 -18.14 1.92
CA GLN A 375 2.96 -18.81 3.17
C GLN A 375 1.72 -18.19 3.84
N PRO A 376 0.92 -18.97 4.59
CA PRO A 376 -0.15 -18.43 5.42
C PRO A 376 0.40 -17.55 6.55
N LEU A 377 -0.46 -16.73 7.14
CA LEU A 377 -0.09 -15.96 8.34
C LEU A 377 -0.09 -16.88 9.57
N PRO A 378 0.95 -16.83 10.42
CA PRO A 378 1.04 -17.66 11.61
C PRO A 378 -0.06 -17.34 12.62
N SER A 379 -0.45 -18.35 13.42
CA SER A 379 -1.47 -18.20 14.46
C SER A 379 -0.99 -17.55 15.75
N GLY A 380 0.31 -17.45 15.92
CA GLY A 380 0.94 -16.96 17.14
C GLY A 380 2.45 -16.96 16.99
N ALA A 381 3.15 -16.84 18.12
CA ALA A 381 4.60 -16.67 18.18
C ALA A 381 5.38 -17.97 18.42
N ARG A 382 4.71 -19.13 18.47
CA ARG A 382 5.34 -20.42 18.81
C ARG A 382 5.88 -21.11 17.57
N VAL A 383 7.20 -21.30 17.52
CA VAL A 383 7.94 -21.83 16.37
C VAL A 383 8.52 -23.20 16.70
N ALA A 384 8.25 -24.20 15.85
CA ALA A 384 8.97 -25.46 15.87
C ALA A 384 10.26 -25.32 15.03
N VAL A 385 11.41 -25.67 15.58
CA VAL A 385 12.69 -25.63 14.86
C VAL A 385 13.23 -27.05 14.72
N LEU A 386 13.62 -27.45 13.51
CA LEU A 386 14.27 -28.73 13.26
C LEU A 386 15.51 -28.57 12.37
N SER A 387 16.57 -29.32 12.65
CA SER A 387 17.83 -29.27 11.90
C SER A 387 18.63 -30.55 12.04
N ASN A 388 19.46 -30.86 11.04
CA ASN A 388 20.52 -31.88 11.13
C ASN A 388 21.85 -31.33 11.69
N ALA A 389 21.90 -30.03 11.99
CA ALA A 389 23.12 -29.33 12.42
C ALA A 389 22.89 -28.56 13.73
N HIS A 390 23.55 -29.03 14.79
CA HIS A 390 23.46 -28.48 16.14
C HIS A 390 23.80 -26.99 16.22
N GLY A 391 24.91 -26.55 15.59
CA GLY A 391 25.31 -25.15 15.61
C GLY A 391 24.26 -24.21 14.99
N ALA A 392 23.52 -24.69 13.97
CA ALA A 392 22.47 -23.91 13.35
C ALA A 392 21.20 -23.83 14.22
N LEU A 393 20.92 -24.85 15.04
CA LEU A 393 19.87 -24.81 16.06
C LEU A 393 20.16 -23.71 17.09
N SER A 394 21.40 -23.63 17.58
CA SER A 394 21.78 -22.59 18.55
C SER A 394 21.62 -21.18 17.98
N LEU A 395 21.98 -20.96 16.70
CA LEU A 395 21.76 -19.68 16.02
C LEU A 395 20.28 -19.34 15.90
N ALA A 396 19.45 -20.30 15.49
CA ALA A 396 18.00 -20.13 15.40
C ALA A 396 17.36 -19.81 16.76
N GLN A 397 17.75 -20.52 17.83
CA GLN A 397 17.28 -20.25 19.19
C GLN A 397 17.66 -18.83 19.65
N ALA A 398 18.90 -18.42 19.43
CA ALA A 398 19.36 -17.09 19.78
C ALA A 398 18.61 -16.00 19.01
N ALA A 399 18.31 -16.23 17.72
CA ALA A 399 17.53 -15.32 16.90
C ALA A 399 16.06 -15.24 17.35
N LEU A 400 15.44 -16.37 17.72
CA LEU A 400 14.06 -16.42 18.22
C LEU A 400 13.92 -15.58 19.49
N ALA A 401 14.84 -15.80 20.45
CA ALA A 401 14.88 -15.07 21.71
C ALA A 401 15.01 -13.54 21.52
N GLN A 402 15.79 -13.10 20.51
CA GLN A 402 15.95 -11.68 20.20
C GLN A 402 14.75 -11.06 19.47
N SER A 403 13.94 -11.87 18.79
CA SER A 403 12.86 -11.41 17.91
C SER A 403 11.47 -11.45 18.58
N GLY A 404 11.38 -11.88 19.84
CA GLY A 404 10.12 -12.04 20.56
C GLY A 404 9.29 -13.24 20.10
N LEU A 405 9.92 -14.20 19.40
CA LEU A 405 9.33 -15.49 19.05
C LEU A 405 9.72 -16.53 20.11
N GLU A 406 8.89 -17.55 20.26
CA GLU A 406 9.02 -18.58 21.29
C GLU A 406 9.24 -19.95 20.66
N LEU A 407 10.00 -20.81 21.32
CA LEU A 407 10.04 -22.23 20.94
C LEU A 407 8.71 -22.87 21.33
N ALA A 408 8.04 -23.49 20.36
CA ALA A 408 6.84 -24.27 20.61
C ALA A 408 7.11 -25.46 21.56
N GLU A 409 6.17 -25.73 22.46
CA GLU A 409 6.18 -26.94 23.29
C GLU A 409 5.62 -28.12 22.48
N ILE A 410 6.36 -29.23 22.44
CA ILE A 410 5.95 -30.46 21.75
C ILE A 410 5.34 -31.42 22.77
N GLY A 411 4.11 -31.87 22.50
CA GLY A 411 3.35 -32.75 23.37
C GLY A 411 4.07 -34.08 23.66
N SER A 412 3.69 -34.75 24.75
CA SER A 412 4.27 -36.05 25.12
C SER A 412 4.08 -37.11 24.02
N ASP A 413 2.92 -37.11 23.37
CA ASP A 413 2.54 -38.12 22.38
C ASP A 413 3.33 -37.92 21.07
N ALA A 414 3.44 -36.66 20.62
CA ALA A 414 4.31 -36.29 19.52
C ALA A 414 5.78 -36.64 19.81
N ARG A 415 6.29 -36.33 21.02
CA ARG A 415 7.65 -36.72 21.42
C ARG A 415 7.87 -38.23 21.41
N ALA A 416 6.89 -39.00 21.88
CA ALA A 416 6.96 -40.46 21.85
C ALA A 416 6.97 -41.02 20.42
N HIS A 417 6.16 -40.44 19.52
CA HIS A 417 6.15 -40.78 18.10
C HIS A 417 7.49 -40.47 17.43
N LEU A 418 8.03 -39.27 17.66
CA LEU A 418 9.34 -38.86 17.15
C LEU A 418 10.46 -39.77 17.68
N ALA A 419 10.44 -40.12 18.97
CA ALA A 419 11.46 -40.98 19.56
C ALA A 419 11.47 -42.40 18.97
N ALA A 420 10.32 -42.89 18.51
CA ALA A 420 10.19 -44.19 17.87
C ALA A 420 10.62 -44.17 16.39
N ALA A 421 10.47 -43.03 15.72
CA ALA A 421 10.67 -42.93 14.27
C ALA A 421 12.02 -42.32 13.84
N LEU A 422 12.64 -41.49 14.69
CA LEU A 422 13.87 -40.77 14.38
C LEU A 422 15.14 -41.59 14.70
N PRO A 423 16.30 -41.23 14.10
CA PRO A 423 17.57 -41.90 14.35
C PRO A 423 17.99 -41.88 15.82
N THR A 424 18.78 -42.89 16.23
CA THR A 424 19.36 -42.93 17.57
C THR A 424 20.27 -41.72 17.80
N GLY A 425 20.02 -40.99 18.90
CA GLY A 425 20.76 -39.76 19.24
C GLY A 425 20.05 -38.47 18.82
N ALA A 426 18.92 -38.55 18.10
CA ALA A 426 18.10 -37.38 17.82
C ALA A 426 17.48 -36.80 19.10
N SER A 427 17.37 -35.46 19.16
CA SER A 427 16.62 -34.76 20.20
C SER A 427 15.17 -34.58 19.75
N VAL A 428 14.22 -35.05 20.56
CA VAL A 428 12.77 -34.94 20.27
C VAL A 428 12.11 -33.75 20.96
N THR A 429 12.86 -32.96 21.74
CA THR A 429 12.40 -31.68 22.31
C THR A 429 12.73 -30.55 21.36
N ASN A 430 11.94 -29.47 21.34
CA ASN A 430 12.21 -28.32 20.48
C ASN A 430 13.40 -27.48 21.01
N PRO A 431 14.44 -27.20 20.21
CA PRO A 431 14.64 -27.59 18.80
C PRO A 431 14.99 -29.05 18.58
N ILE A 432 14.37 -29.63 17.56
CA ILE A 432 14.56 -31.03 17.16
C ILE A 432 15.91 -31.14 16.43
N ASP A 433 16.83 -31.91 17.01
CA ASP A 433 18.13 -32.24 16.42
C ASP A 433 18.00 -33.60 15.72
N LEU A 434 17.97 -33.59 14.40
CA LEU A 434 17.86 -34.78 13.56
C LEU A 434 19.21 -35.49 13.38
N THR A 435 20.29 -34.95 13.97
CA THR A 435 21.68 -35.39 13.80
C THR A 435 22.21 -35.23 12.38
N PHE A 436 23.53 -35.26 12.23
CA PHE A 436 24.20 -35.07 10.94
C PHE A 436 23.79 -36.08 9.86
N GLY A 437 23.40 -37.29 10.26
CA GLY A 437 23.04 -38.39 9.36
C GLY A 437 21.60 -38.37 8.86
N ALA A 438 20.82 -37.33 9.16
CA ALA A 438 19.41 -37.23 8.81
C ALA A 438 19.15 -37.49 7.31
N GLU A 439 18.22 -38.39 7.03
CA GLU A 439 17.71 -38.70 5.70
C GLU A 439 16.43 -37.89 5.42
N PRO A 440 16.01 -37.73 4.15
CA PRO A 440 14.78 -37.00 3.81
C PRO A 440 13.52 -37.49 4.55
N SER A 441 13.43 -38.79 4.85
CA SER A 441 12.34 -39.37 5.63
C SER A 441 12.28 -38.85 7.07
N ASP A 442 13.43 -38.54 7.67
CA ASP A 442 13.51 -38.03 9.04
C ASP A 442 12.93 -36.61 9.10
N TYR A 443 13.23 -35.79 8.07
CA TYR A 443 12.62 -34.48 7.89
C TYR A 443 11.10 -34.57 7.69
N ASP A 444 10.61 -35.52 6.89
CA ASP A 444 9.17 -35.67 6.61
C ASP A 444 8.41 -36.01 7.90
N VAL A 445 8.88 -37.03 8.61
CA VAL A 445 8.27 -37.49 9.87
C VAL A 445 8.30 -36.37 10.91
N ALA A 446 9.45 -35.74 11.12
CA ALA A 446 9.57 -34.66 12.11
C ALA A 446 8.65 -33.48 11.78
N LEU A 447 8.70 -32.99 10.54
CA LEU A 447 7.95 -31.82 10.12
C LEU A 447 6.43 -32.06 10.14
N ARG A 448 5.95 -33.21 9.63
CA ARG A 448 4.51 -33.54 9.68
C ARG A 448 4.00 -33.66 11.11
N THR A 449 4.80 -34.26 12.00
CA THR A 449 4.43 -34.42 13.41
C THR A 449 4.28 -33.06 14.08
N VAL A 450 5.28 -32.17 13.97
CA VAL A 450 5.21 -30.85 14.62
C VAL A 450 4.15 -29.94 14.00
N LEU A 451 3.91 -30.02 12.69
CA LEU A 451 2.85 -29.25 12.05
C LEU A 451 1.45 -29.71 12.48
N GLY A 452 1.30 -30.95 12.96
CA GLY A 452 0.05 -31.46 13.54
C GLY A 452 -0.28 -30.93 14.94
N GLU A 453 0.71 -30.42 15.68
CA GLU A 453 0.54 -30.01 17.07
C GLU A 453 -0.17 -28.64 17.20
N GLU A 454 -1.24 -28.56 17.99
CA GLU A 454 -1.92 -27.27 18.30
C GLU A 454 -0.99 -26.25 18.98
N GLY A 455 0.08 -26.74 19.63
CA GLY A 455 1.14 -25.96 20.26
C GLY A 455 2.05 -25.19 19.29
N VAL A 456 1.97 -25.49 17.99
CA VAL A 456 2.89 -24.99 16.96
C VAL A 456 2.15 -24.03 16.02
N ASP A 457 2.63 -22.80 15.92
CA ASP A 457 2.05 -21.76 15.04
C ASP A 457 2.81 -21.63 13.71
N SER A 458 4.08 -22.07 13.66
CA SER A 458 4.95 -22.03 12.47
C SER A 458 6.13 -22.99 12.62
N ALA A 459 6.80 -23.34 11.51
CA ALA A 459 7.99 -24.18 11.53
C ALA A 459 9.17 -23.56 10.77
N LEU A 460 10.37 -23.69 11.34
CA LEU A 460 11.65 -23.38 10.69
C LEU A 460 12.43 -24.68 10.50
N VAL A 461 12.67 -25.03 9.24
CA VAL A 461 13.48 -26.19 8.87
C VAL A 461 14.87 -25.73 8.46
N ILE A 462 15.89 -26.25 9.11
CA ILE A 462 17.28 -25.92 8.78
C ILE A 462 17.95 -27.17 8.22
N PHE A 463 18.68 -27.00 7.14
CA PHE A 463 19.46 -28.07 6.55
C PHE A 463 20.86 -27.58 6.22
N ALA A 464 21.86 -28.29 6.75
CA ALA A 464 23.25 -28.11 6.39
C ALA A 464 23.70 -29.37 5.64
N SER A 465 23.90 -29.26 4.32
CA SER A 465 24.34 -30.43 3.56
C SER A 465 25.85 -30.59 3.61
N PRO A 466 26.37 -31.77 3.98
CA PRO A 466 27.78 -32.10 3.75
C PRO A 466 28.07 -32.45 2.28
N LEU A 467 27.04 -32.78 1.47
CA LEU A 467 27.17 -33.22 0.08
C LEU A 467 26.06 -32.64 -0.82
N PRO A 468 26.35 -32.08 -2.00
CA PRO A 468 25.35 -31.43 -2.85
C PRO A 468 24.16 -32.30 -3.27
N SER A 469 24.31 -33.63 -3.29
CA SER A 469 23.35 -34.57 -3.90
C SER A 469 22.05 -34.83 -3.12
N ARG A 470 21.82 -34.21 -1.96
CA ARG A 470 20.65 -34.50 -1.08
C ARG A 470 19.66 -33.35 -0.91
N VAL A 471 19.97 -32.20 -1.50
CA VAL A 471 19.23 -30.94 -1.25
C VAL A 471 17.83 -31.00 -1.85
N ASP A 472 17.71 -31.51 -3.08
CA ASP A 472 16.44 -31.56 -3.80
C ASP A 472 15.44 -32.55 -3.17
N ASP A 473 15.94 -33.65 -2.60
CA ASP A 473 15.10 -34.63 -1.91
C ASP A 473 14.50 -34.06 -0.61
N ILE A 474 15.34 -33.39 0.20
CA ILE A 474 14.89 -32.72 1.43
C ILE A 474 13.96 -31.56 1.08
N ALA A 475 14.26 -30.80 0.03
CA ALA A 475 13.39 -29.73 -0.44
C ALA A 475 12.00 -30.24 -0.83
N SER A 476 11.94 -31.37 -1.54
CA SER A 476 10.69 -32.01 -1.94
C SER A 476 9.85 -32.44 -0.74
N VAL A 477 10.50 -33.00 0.29
CA VAL A 477 9.85 -33.38 1.56
C VAL A 477 9.29 -32.16 2.30
N ILE A 478 10.07 -31.09 2.45
CA ILE A 478 9.63 -29.87 3.14
C ILE A 478 8.40 -29.28 2.47
N VAL A 479 8.41 -29.20 1.13
CA VAL A 479 7.26 -28.71 0.35
C VAL A 479 6.05 -29.63 0.50
N ALA A 480 6.24 -30.96 0.48
CA ALA A 480 5.14 -31.92 0.64
C ALA A 480 4.48 -31.84 2.03
N ALA A 481 5.27 -31.62 3.08
CA ALA A 481 4.76 -31.44 4.43
C ALA A 481 3.98 -30.12 4.59
N HIS A 482 4.46 -29.03 3.97
CA HIS A 482 3.73 -27.76 3.92
C HIS A 482 2.40 -27.88 3.17
N VAL A 483 2.38 -28.54 2.00
CA VAL A 483 1.16 -28.78 1.23
C VAL A 483 0.13 -29.58 2.04
N SER A 484 0.59 -30.49 2.89
CA SER A 484 -0.28 -31.30 3.77
C SER A 484 -0.81 -30.52 4.98
N ASN A 485 -0.20 -29.39 5.34
CA ASN A 485 -0.55 -28.55 6.49
C ASN A 485 -0.59 -27.07 6.08
N PRO A 486 -1.52 -26.68 5.18
CA PRO A 486 -1.51 -25.37 4.54
C PRO A 486 -1.85 -24.19 5.47
N GLU A 487 -2.24 -24.46 6.72
CA GLU A 487 -2.62 -23.44 7.70
C GLU A 487 -1.43 -22.84 8.46
N LYS A 488 -0.29 -23.54 8.51
CA LYS A 488 0.88 -23.14 9.28
C LYS A 488 2.04 -22.78 8.35
N PRO A 489 2.67 -21.60 8.50
CA PRO A 489 3.80 -21.24 7.66
C PRO A 489 5.02 -22.09 7.97
N VAL A 490 5.72 -22.46 6.91
CA VAL A 490 6.99 -23.19 6.94
C VAL A 490 8.04 -22.33 6.25
N LEU A 491 9.15 -22.07 6.93
CA LEU A 491 10.34 -21.43 6.36
C LEU A 491 11.50 -22.43 6.35
N ALA A 492 12.39 -22.30 5.39
CA ALA A 492 13.60 -23.10 5.29
C ALA A 492 14.87 -22.24 5.42
N SER A 493 15.93 -22.81 5.99
CA SER A 493 17.29 -22.28 5.90
C SER A 493 18.21 -23.35 5.35
N VAL A 494 18.72 -23.16 4.14
CA VAL A 494 19.59 -24.13 3.48
C VAL A 494 21.01 -23.58 3.41
N LEU A 495 21.83 -24.01 4.36
CA LEU A 495 23.19 -23.48 4.51
C LEU A 495 24.05 -23.88 3.30
N GLY A 496 24.69 -22.90 2.68
CA GLY A 496 25.63 -23.10 1.56
C GLY A 496 25.02 -23.08 0.16
N LEU A 497 23.70 -22.89 0.01
CA LEU A 497 23.02 -22.85 -1.30
C LEU A 497 22.33 -21.52 -1.65
N GLY A 498 22.38 -20.55 -0.73
CA GLY A 498 21.87 -19.19 -0.93
C GLY A 498 20.34 -19.07 -0.84
N ASP A 499 19.81 -17.88 -1.14
CA ASP A 499 18.40 -17.50 -0.89
C ASP A 499 17.39 -18.01 -1.94
N ARG A 500 17.59 -19.20 -2.48
CA ARG A 500 16.66 -19.77 -3.48
C ARG A 500 15.56 -20.57 -2.78
N GLY A 501 14.32 -20.08 -2.87
CA GLY A 501 13.14 -20.79 -2.34
C GLY A 501 13.04 -22.23 -2.84
N LEU A 502 12.61 -23.12 -1.95
CA LEU A 502 12.43 -24.54 -2.24
C LEU A 502 11.15 -24.73 -3.07
N ARG A 503 11.28 -25.38 -4.22
CA ARG A 503 10.16 -25.66 -5.13
C ARG A 503 9.93 -27.17 -5.18
N GLY A 504 8.69 -27.58 -4.95
CA GLY A 504 8.26 -28.95 -5.21
C GLY A 504 7.81 -29.12 -6.67
N ALA A 505 7.25 -30.29 -6.96
CA ALA A 505 6.61 -30.57 -8.25
C ALA A 505 5.30 -29.76 -8.46
N THR A 506 4.73 -29.18 -7.40
CA THR A 506 3.55 -28.31 -7.43
C THR A 506 3.93 -26.82 -7.49
N SER A 507 2.95 -25.92 -7.67
CA SER A 507 3.18 -24.46 -7.64
C SER A 507 3.45 -23.89 -6.25
N SER A 508 3.36 -24.70 -5.18
CA SER A 508 3.62 -24.28 -3.79
C SER A 508 5.12 -24.14 -3.54
N THR A 509 5.51 -23.04 -2.89
CA THR A 509 6.92 -22.74 -2.62
C THR A 509 7.14 -22.48 -1.14
N VAL A 510 8.20 -23.07 -0.59
CA VAL A 510 8.66 -22.78 0.77
C VAL A 510 9.82 -21.76 0.67
N PRO A 511 9.70 -20.57 1.29
CA PRO A 511 10.75 -19.57 1.26
C PRO A 511 12.00 -20.10 1.96
N ALA A 512 13.16 -19.92 1.31
CA ALA A 512 14.44 -20.40 1.82
C ALA A 512 15.46 -19.28 1.97
N PHE A 513 16.21 -19.34 3.06
CA PHE A 513 17.19 -18.34 3.45
C PHE A 513 18.58 -18.97 3.54
N ALA A 514 19.61 -18.17 3.30
CA ALA A 514 20.99 -18.61 3.47
C ALA A 514 21.33 -18.92 4.93
N PHE A 515 20.70 -18.23 5.89
CA PHE A 515 20.96 -18.34 7.32
C PHE A 515 19.67 -18.30 8.15
N PRO A 516 19.61 -19.02 9.29
CA PRO A 516 18.41 -19.09 10.11
C PRO A 516 18.02 -17.76 10.75
N GLU A 517 18.97 -16.88 11.04
CA GLU A 517 18.72 -15.58 11.67
C GLU A 517 17.84 -14.69 10.78
N THR A 518 18.12 -14.67 9.47
CA THR A 518 17.30 -13.93 8.49
C THR A 518 15.91 -14.53 8.37
N ALA A 519 15.79 -15.87 8.39
CA ALA A 519 14.49 -16.55 8.36
C ALA A 519 13.66 -16.20 9.61
N VAL A 520 14.27 -16.23 10.79
CA VAL A 520 13.62 -15.89 12.07
C VAL A 520 13.22 -14.42 12.11
N ALA A 521 14.11 -13.51 11.72
CA ALA A 521 13.81 -12.08 11.67
C ALA A 521 12.62 -11.80 10.74
N THR A 522 12.60 -12.43 9.56
CA THR A 522 11.49 -12.32 8.60
C THR A 522 10.19 -12.88 9.18
N LEU A 523 10.23 -14.06 9.79
CA LEU A 523 9.07 -14.68 10.44
C LEU A 523 8.51 -13.80 11.55
N ALA A 524 9.37 -13.18 12.36
CA ALA A 524 8.95 -12.32 13.45
C ALA A 524 8.13 -11.12 12.95
N ARG A 525 8.56 -10.49 11.85
CA ARG A 525 7.82 -9.40 11.19
C ARG A 525 6.44 -9.85 10.70
N VAL A 526 6.38 -11.01 10.07
CA VAL A 526 5.11 -11.59 9.57
C VAL A 526 4.20 -11.97 10.74
N THR A 527 4.74 -12.49 11.83
CA THR A 527 4.00 -12.80 13.06
C THR A 527 3.45 -11.55 13.72
N GLU A 528 4.24 -10.49 13.84
CA GLU A 528 3.78 -9.20 14.41
C GLU A 528 2.58 -8.65 13.62
N HIS A 529 2.66 -8.70 12.29
CA HIS A 529 1.54 -8.33 11.41
C HIS A 529 0.32 -9.23 11.60
N ALA A 530 0.51 -10.56 11.68
CA ALA A 530 -0.58 -11.51 11.89
C ALA A 530 -1.32 -11.26 13.21
N LEU A 531 -0.58 -10.97 14.27
CA LEU A 531 -1.12 -10.59 15.58
C LEU A 531 -1.85 -9.24 15.51
N TRP A 532 -1.27 -8.23 14.84
CA TRP A 532 -1.91 -6.94 14.63
C TRP A 532 -3.25 -7.07 13.88
N LYS A 533 -3.29 -7.88 12.81
CA LYS A 533 -4.47 -8.09 11.98
C LYS A 533 -5.65 -8.69 12.76
N ARG A 534 -5.36 -9.45 13.83
CA ARG A 534 -6.36 -10.05 14.72
C ARG A 534 -6.83 -9.11 15.83
N ARG A 535 -6.13 -8.00 16.08
CA ARG A 535 -6.57 -7.03 17.09
C ARG A 535 -7.87 -6.37 16.62
N PRO A 536 -8.90 -6.25 17.47
CA PRO A 536 -10.09 -5.47 17.15
C PRO A 536 -9.68 -4.01 16.89
N GLU A 537 -10.46 -3.30 16.06
CA GLU A 537 -10.11 -1.93 15.65
C GLU A 537 -10.11 -0.90 16.81
N GLY A 538 -10.63 -1.30 17.97
CA GLY A 538 -10.83 -0.44 19.12
C GLY A 538 -12.06 0.43 18.95
N LEU A 539 -12.51 1.04 20.04
CA LEU A 539 -13.56 2.05 20.03
C LEU A 539 -12.88 3.42 20.10
N VAL A 540 -13.29 4.36 19.26
CA VAL A 540 -12.95 5.77 19.48
C VAL A 540 -13.74 6.19 20.72
N PRO A 541 -13.06 6.56 21.82
CA PRO A 541 -13.79 6.95 23.02
C PRO A 541 -14.53 8.26 22.76
N ASP A 542 -15.73 8.37 23.33
CA ASP A 542 -16.51 9.60 23.30
C ASP A 542 -15.73 10.71 24.03
N VAL A 543 -15.25 11.68 23.25
CA VAL A 543 -14.42 12.78 23.73
C VAL A 543 -15.17 13.68 24.71
N ASP A 544 -16.49 13.81 24.55
CA ASP A 544 -17.34 14.61 25.43
C ASP A 544 -17.56 13.87 26.75
N ALA A 545 -17.73 12.55 26.70
CA ALA A 545 -17.83 11.72 27.89
C ALA A 545 -16.52 11.62 28.70
N LEU A 546 -15.38 11.87 28.07
CA LEU A 546 -14.05 11.83 28.71
C LEU A 546 -13.68 13.12 29.46
N GLY A 547 -14.50 14.17 29.39
CA GLY A 547 -14.22 15.45 30.06
C GLY A 547 -12.96 16.14 29.52
N ILE A 548 -12.68 15.98 28.22
CA ILE A 548 -11.49 16.54 27.56
C ILE A 548 -11.63 18.07 27.49
N ASP A 549 -10.62 18.79 27.96
CA ASP A 549 -10.56 20.25 27.89
C ASP A 549 -9.85 20.70 26.61
N LEU A 550 -10.57 20.63 25.48
CA LEU A 550 -10.06 21.06 24.18
C LEU A 550 -9.70 22.56 24.16
N GLY A 551 -10.37 23.38 24.99
CA GLY A 551 -10.07 24.80 25.13
C GLY A 551 -8.67 25.03 25.71
N ARG A 552 -8.36 24.38 26.85
CA ARG A 552 -7.03 24.41 27.46
C ARG A 552 -5.96 23.85 26.52
N ALA A 553 -6.25 22.73 25.86
CA ALA A 553 -5.33 22.13 24.89
C ALA A 553 -5.02 23.09 23.73
N ALA A 554 -6.04 23.71 23.13
CA ALA A 554 -5.89 24.67 22.04
C ALA A 554 -5.07 25.89 22.46
N VAL A 555 -5.30 26.43 23.66
CA VAL A 555 -4.51 27.55 24.20
C VAL A 555 -3.03 27.18 24.34
N LEU A 556 -2.72 26.01 24.89
CA LEU A 556 -1.34 25.54 25.05
C LEU A 556 -0.63 25.36 23.70
N VAL A 557 -1.32 24.78 22.72
CA VAL A 557 -0.78 24.58 21.35
C VAL A 557 -0.62 25.93 20.65
N GLN A 558 -1.62 26.80 20.70
CA GLN A 558 -1.58 28.11 20.06
C GLN A 558 -0.45 28.95 20.62
N HIS A 559 -0.26 28.98 21.95
CA HIS A 559 0.84 29.70 22.58
C HIS A 559 2.21 29.21 22.08
N ALA A 560 2.38 27.89 21.91
CA ALA A 560 3.62 27.33 21.37
C ALA A 560 3.84 27.71 19.89
N LEU A 561 2.78 27.76 19.09
CA LEU A 561 2.82 28.16 17.67
C LEU A 561 3.02 29.66 17.48
N ASP A 562 2.50 30.50 18.38
CA ASP A 562 2.73 31.94 18.35
C ASP A 562 4.22 32.27 18.56
N VAL A 563 4.91 31.48 19.40
CA VAL A 563 6.36 31.60 19.59
C VAL A 563 7.14 30.98 18.42
N ARG A 564 6.73 29.80 17.94
CA ARG A 564 7.34 29.12 16.78
C ARG A 564 6.28 28.59 15.81
N PRO A 565 5.95 29.37 14.76
CA PRO A 565 4.91 28.99 13.79
C PRO A 565 5.20 27.70 13.02
N SER A 566 6.48 27.33 12.91
CA SER A 566 6.93 26.08 12.27
C SER A 566 6.84 24.84 13.20
N GLY A 567 6.39 25.00 14.44
CA GLY A 567 6.32 23.95 15.45
C GLY A 567 7.55 23.89 16.36
N THR A 568 7.38 23.28 17.54
CA THR A 568 8.45 23.12 18.54
C THR A 568 8.22 21.86 19.38
N LEU A 569 9.30 21.28 19.91
CA LEU A 569 9.19 20.40 21.07
C LEU A 569 8.70 21.23 22.26
N LEU A 570 7.67 20.74 22.95
CA LEU A 570 7.12 21.39 24.13
C LEU A 570 8.01 21.10 25.35
N PRO A 571 8.22 22.08 26.25
CA PRO A 571 8.77 21.81 27.57
C PRO A 571 7.94 20.75 28.30
N TRP A 572 8.57 19.90 29.10
CA TRP A 572 7.90 18.77 29.77
C TRP A 572 6.66 19.18 30.56
N SER A 573 6.71 20.30 31.29
CA SER A 573 5.56 20.83 32.04
C SER A 573 4.36 21.16 31.14
N VAL A 574 4.61 21.80 30.01
CA VAL A 574 3.58 22.16 29.02
C VAL A 574 3.05 20.92 28.32
N ALA A 575 3.92 19.96 28.00
CA ALA A 575 3.51 18.68 27.45
C ALA A 575 2.65 17.88 28.45
N ALA A 576 3.00 17.90 29.73
CA ALA A 576 2.23 17.26 30.79
C ALA A 576 0.85 17.91 30.97
N ASP A 577 0.77 19.25 30.99
CA ASP A 577 -0.51 19.96 31.06
C ASP A 577 -1.37 19.77 29.81
N LEU A 578 -0.74 19.64 28.64
CA LEU A 578 -1.43 19.32 27.40
C LEU A 578 -2.03 17.91 27.46
N LEU A 579 -1.25 16.91 27.89
CA LEU A 579 -1.71 15.52 28.06
C LEU A 579 -2.81 15.40 29.12
N ASP A 580 -2.69 16.14 30.22
CA ASP A 580 -3.68 16.25 31.29
C ASP A 580 -5.03 16.79 30.77
N SER A 581 -4.99 17.70 29.78
CA SER A 581 -6.21 18.20 29.12
C SER A 581 -6.98 17.10 28.37
N PHE A 582 -6.33 15.98 28.05
CA PHE A 582 -6.94 14.78 27.46
C PHE A 582 -7.13 13.64 28.49
N GLY A 583 -7.00 13.92 29.79
CA GLY A 583 -7.10 12.92 30.86
C GLY A 583 -5.89 11.98 30.96
N ILE A 584 -4.79 12.29 30.28
CA ILE A 584 -3.57 11.47 30.29
C ILE A 584 -2.62 12.01 31.37
N GLY A 585 -2.77 11.49 32.58
CA GLY A 585 -1.88 11.82 33.70
C GLY A 585 -0.46 11.31 33.47
N VAL A 586 0.52 12.20 33.46
CA VAL A 586 1.95 11.86 33.39
C VAL A 586 2.66 12.19 34.69
N ALA A 587 3.67 11.39 35.03
CA ALA A 587 4.51 11.67 36.20
C ALA A 587 5.22 13.00 36.01
N ARG A 588 4.89 14.00 36.84
CA ARG A 588 5.60 15.28 36.84
C ARG A 588 6.98 15.03 37.44
N GLY A 589 8.00 14.95 36.59
CA GLY A 589 9.39 14.84 37.02
C GLY A 589 9.71 15.98 37.99
N VAL A 590 10.34 15.63 39.11
CA VAL A 590 10.85 16.58 40.13
C VAL A 590 12.01 17.38 39.56
#